data_AF-A0A527Z5I3-F1
#
_entry.id   AF-A0A527Z5I3-F1
#
_cell.length_a   1.000
_cell.length_b   1.000
_cell.length_c   1.000
_cell.angle_alpha   90.00
_cell.angle_beta   90.00
_cell.angle_gamma   90.00
#
_symmetry.space_group_name_H-M   'P 1'
#
loop_
_entity.id
_entity.type
_entity.pdbx_description
1 polymer ?
#
loop_
_entity_poly.entity_id
_entity_poly.type
_entity_poly.pdbx_seq_one_letter_code
_entity_poly.pdbx_strand_id
1 'polypeptide(L)'
;KIIFGTSFGFMDPEVKVAKKFPDVMFEHATGYKMAENLGIYNARFYEGRYILGQIAARQSKSGVAGYIVSFPIPEVVMGINSFMLGAQSI
;
A
#
# COMPACT_ATOMS: atom_id res chain seq x y z
N LYS A 1 -19.33 1.65 -17.22
CA LYS A 1 -18.47 0.45 -17.03
C LYS A 1 -17.32 0.85 -16.11
N ILE A 2 -16.82 -0.03 -15.25
CA ILE A 2 -15.73 0.27 -14.30
C ILE A 2 -14.64 -0.80 -14.35
N ILE A 3 -13.38 -0.38 -14.24
CA ILE A 3 -12.18 -1.24 -14.23
C ILE A 3 -11.38 -0.94 -12.97
N PHE A 4 -10.84 -2.00 -12.35
CA PHE A 4 -9.99 -1.88 -11.16
C PHE A 4 -8.57 -2.32 -11.47
N GLY A 5 -7.61 -1.40 -11.36
CA GLY A 5 -6.20 -1.73 -11.31
C GLY A 5 -5.79 -2.10 -9.88
N THR A 6 -5.49 -3.37 -9.63
CA THR A 6 -5.27 -3.90 -8.27
C THR A 6 -3.80 -4.02 -7.88
N SER A 7 -2.92 -3.22 -8.49
CA SER A 7 -1.47 -3.24 -8.23
C SER A 7 -0.86 -1.88 -8.51
N PHE A 8 0.00 -1.41 -7.60
CA PHE A 8 0.75 -0.15 -7.75
C PHE A 8 1.43 -0.02 -9.13
N GLY A 9 1.95 -1.12 -9.67
CA GLY A 9 2.66 -1.14 -10.96
C GLY A 9 1.80 -0.77 -12.17
N PHE A 10 0.47 -0.74 -12.04
CA PHE A 10 -0.45 -0.42 -13.14
C PHE A 10 -0.70 1.08 -13.32
N MET A 11 -0.22 1.95 -12.43
CA MET A 11 -0.61 3.35 -12.38
C MET A 11 -0.39 4.09 -13.71
N ASP A 12 0.82 4.06 -14.26
CA ASP A 12 1.14 4.79 -15.48
C ASP A 12 0.43 4.25 -16.74
N PRO A 13 0.35 2.92 -16.96
CA PRO A 13 -0.50 2.36 -17.99
C PRO A 13 -1.98 2.71 -17.84
N GLU A 14 -2.52 2.64 -16.62
CA GLU A 14 -3.94 2.87 -16.36
C GLU A 14 -4.33 4.32 -16.61
N VAL A 15 -3.51 5.29 -16.17
CA VAL A 15 -3.69 6.71 -16.51
C VAL A 15 -3.66 6.96 -18.03
N LYS A 16 -2.79 6.26 -18.77
CA LYS A 16 -2.74 6.37 -20.24
C LYS A 16 -3.97 5.78 -20.91
N VAL A 17 -4.51 4.67 -20.39
CA VAL A 17 -5.69 4.01 -20.93
C VAL A 17 -6.95 4.79 -20.57
N ALA A 18 -7.07 5.31 -19.34
CA ALA A 18 -8.21 6.11 -18.90
C ALA A 18 -8.48 7.29 -19.83
N LYS A 19 -7.43 7.99 -20.27
CA LYS A 19 -7.52 9.08 -21.26
C LYS A 19 -8.04 8.66 -22.65
N LYS A 20 -7.87 7.40 -23.03
CA LYS A 20 -8.34 6.86 -24.33
C LYS A 20 -9.79 6.42 -24.29
N PHE A 21 -10.36 6.21 -23.11
CA PHE A 21 -11.71 5.68 -22.90
C PHE A 21 -12.48 6.54 -21.88
N PRO A 22 -12.86 7.77 -22.23
CA PRO A 22 -13.50 8.71 -21.30
C PRO A 22 -14.82 8.19 -20.71
N ASP A 23 -15.54 7.32 -21.42
CA ASP A 23 -16.81 6.74 -20.97
C ASP A 23 -16.66 5.55 -19.99
N VAL A 24 -15.43 5.17 -19.65
CA VAL A 24 -15.10 4.09 -18.72
C VAL A 24 -14.48 4.69 -17.46
N MET A 25 -14.96 4.26 -16.29
CA MET A 25 -14.39 4.64 -15.00
C MET A 25 -13.27 3.68 -14.60
N PHE A 26 -12.25 4.20 -13.95
CA PHE A 26 -11.08 3.45 -13.47
C PHE A 26 -10.86 3.71 -11.98
N GLU A 27 -10.41 2.68 -11.27
CA GLU A 27 -10.06 2.74 -9.84
C GLU A 27 -8.72 2.05 -9.63
N HIS A 28 -7.73 2.83 -9.17
CA HIS A 28 -6.36 2.38 -9.06
C HIS A 28 -5.92 2.17 -7.60
N ALA A 29 -5.50 0.96 -7.28
CA ALA A 29 -5.07 0.60 -5.94
C ALA A 29 -3.72 1.23 -5.60
N THR A 30 -3.60 1.85 -4.42
CA THR A 30 -2.33 2.20 -3.74
C THR A 30 -1.48 3.28 -4.41
N GLY A 31 -1.81 3.69 -5.63
CA GLY A 31 -1.12 4.75 -6.36
C GLY A 31 -1.56 6.15 -5.93
N TYR A 32 -1.09 7.15 -6.69
CA TYR A 32 -1.21 8.57 -6.31
C TYR A 32 -1.56 9.49 -7.49
N LYS A 33 -1.71 8.95 -8.70
CA LYS A 33 -2.13 9.72 -9.89
C LYS A 33 -3.62 9.53 -10.11
N MET A 34 -4.32 10.62 -10.36
CA MET A 34 -5.75 10.66 -10.67
C MET A 34 -5.98 11.26 -12.07
N ALA A 35 -7.15 11.02 -12.62
CA ALA A 35 -7.67 11.70 -13.82
C ALA A 35 -9.19 11.86 -13.68
N GLU A 36 -9.82 12.55 -14.63
CA GLU A 36 -11.28 12.83 -14.59
C GLU A 36 -12.12 11.55 -14.44
N ASN A 37 -11.72 10.47 -15.10
CA ASN A 37 -12.35 9.15 -15.03
C ASN A 37 -11.50 8.09 -14.31
N LEU A 38 -10.53 8.51 -13.47
CA LEU A 38 -9.66 7.60 -12.71
C LEU A 38 -9.54 8.04 -11.25
N GLY A 39 -10.11 7.24 -10.37
CA GLY A 39 -9.98 7.32 -8.91
C GLY A 39 -8.81 6.50 -8.37
N ILE A 40 -8.49 6.73 -7.10
CA ILE A 40 -7.53 5.93 -6.34
C ILE A 40 -8.19 5.38 -5.09
N TYR A 41 -7.81 4.17 -4.70
CA TYR A 41 -8.23 3.59 -3.43
C TYR A 41 -7.06 2.92 -2.70
N ASN A 42 -7.12 2.93 -1.38
CA ASN A 42 -6.14 2.26 -0.54
C ASN A 42 -6.76 1.87 0.81
N ALA A 43 -6.19 0.87 1.47
CA ALA A 43 -6.46 0.59 2.87
C ALA A 43 -5.39 1.25 3.76
N ARG A 44 -5.73 1.47 5.03
CA ARG A 44 -4.74 1.91 6.04
C ARG A 44 -3.93 0.71 6.56
N PHE A 45 -3.23 0.02 5.66
CA PHE A 45 -2.48 -1.21 5.96
C PHE A 45 -1.48 -1.05 7.12
N TYR A 46 -0.95 0.15 7.30
CA TYR A 46 -0.02 0.48 8.36
C TYR A 46 -0.62 0.32 9.76
N GLU A 47 -1.93 0.49 9.95
CA GLU A 47 -2.59 0.28 11.25
C GLU A 47 -2.45 -1.18 11.69
N GLY A 48 -2.72 -2.13 10.79
CA GLY A 48 -2.51 -3.55 11.08
C GLY A 48 -1.04 -3.89 11.29
N ARG A 49 -0.14 -3.30 10.49
CA ARG A 49 1.31 -3.54 10.60
C ARG A 49 1.89 -3.04 11.93
N TYR A 50 1.32 -1.98 12.53
CA TYR A 50 1.68 -1.55 13.88
C TYR A 50 1.42 -2.65 14.92
N ILE A 51 0.22 -3.26 14.87
CA ILE A 51 -0.15 -4.36 15.76
C ILE A 51 0.74 -5.59 15.52
N LEU A 52 1.12 -5.86 14.27
CA LEU A 52 2.08 -6.93 13.98
C LEU A 52 3.46 -6.66 14.61
N GLY A 53 3.91 -5.39 14.64
CA GLY A 53 5.12 -4.98 15.34
C GLY A 53 5.08 -5.29 16.83
N GLN A 54 3.99 -4.91 17.49
CA GLN A 54 3.72 -5.24 18.89
C GLN A 54 3.74 -6.76 19.15
N ILE A 55 3.10 -7.56 18.29
CA ILE A 55 3.11 -9.01 18.40
C ILE A 55 4.53 -9.55 18.25
N ALA A 56 5.30 -9.07 17.27
CA ALA A 56 6.68 -9.49 17.05
C ALA A 56 7.58 -9.19 18.25
N ALA A 57 7.45 -8.00 18.85
CA ALA A 57 8.19 -7.63 20.05
C ALA A 57 7.85 -8.53 21.26
N ARG A 58 6.57 -8.89 21.46
CA ARG A 58 6.17 -9.84 22.53
C ARG A 58 6.69 -11.25 22.32
N GLN A 59 6.77 -11.69 21.07
CA GLN A 59 7.16 -13.08 20.74
C GLN A 59 8.67 -13.27 20.60
N SER A 60 9.42 -12.20 20.30
CA SER A 60 10.87 -12.30 20.09
C SER A 60 11.62 -12.59 21.38
N LYS A 61 12.40 -13.67 21.39
CA LYS A 61 13.31 -14.01 22.50
C LYS A 61 14.67 -13.33 22.39
N SER A 62 15.05 -12.89 21.20
CA SER A 62 16.36 -12.29 20.90
C SER A 62 16.31 -10.76 20.73
N GLY A 63 15.12 -10.16 20.78
CA GLY A 63 14.93 -8.74 20.48
C GLY A 63 15.11 -8.39 19.00
N VAL A 64 15.19 -9.40 18.12
CA VAL A 64 15.32 -9.22 16.66
C VAL A 64 14.00 -9.59 15.98
N ALA A 65 13.59 -8.78 15.01
CA ALA A 65 12.45 -9.05 14.13
C ALA A 65 12.88 -8.90 12.66
N GLY A 66 12.35 -9.78 11.79
CA GLY A 66 12.56 -9.70 10.34
C GLY A 66 11.31 -9.18 9.63
N TYR A 67 11.51 -8.33 8.62
CA TYR A 67 10.43 -7.78 7.79
C TYR A 67 10.82 -7.89 6.31
N ILE A 68 10.15 -8.77 5.56
CA ILE A 68 10.44 -9.02 4.14
C ILE A 68 9.60 -8.07 3.28
N VAL A 69 10.24 -7.35 2.37
CA VAL A 69 9.61 -6.32 1.52
C VAL A 69 9.74 -6.63 0.04
N SER A 70 8.86 -6.04 -0.77
CA SER A 70 8.95 -6.07 -2.23
C SER A 70 9.75 -4.88 -2.78
N PHE A 71 9.08 -3.79 -3.16
CA PHE A 71 9.68 -2.59 -3.73
C PHE A 71 9.60 -1.40 -2.76
N PRO A 72 10.55 -0.45 -2.77
CA PRO A 72 10.57 0.70 -1.87
C PRO A 72 9.58 1.79 -2.32
N ILE A 73 8.29 1.46 -2.35
CA ILE A 73 7.19 2.37 -2.65
C ILE A 73 6.55 2.89 -1.35
N PRO A 74 5.77 3.99 -1.39
CA PRO A 74 5.22 4.61 -0.18
C PRO A 74 4.47 3.64 0.74
N GLU A 75 3.66 2.73 0.19
CA GLU A 75 2.91 1.77 1.00
C GLU A 75 3.82 0.79 1.77
N VAL A 76 4.92 0.36 1.15
CA VAL A 76 5.89 -0.57 1.75
C VAL A 76 6.69 0.13 2.85
N VAL A 77 7.17 1.34 2.57
CA VAL A 77 7.92 2.15 3.55
C VAL A 77 7.04 2.50 4.76
N MET A 78 5.80 2.92 4.51
CA MET A 78 4.82 3.17 5.57
C MET A 78 4.56 1.90 6.40
N GLY A 79 4.53 0.74 5.76
CA GLY A 79 4.34 -0.54 6.42
C GLY A 79 5.47 -0.94 7.38
N ILE A 80 6.72 -0.94 6.90
CA ILE A 80 7.88 -1.30 7.73
C ILE A 80 8.11 -0.30 8.86
N ASN A 81 7.90 1.00 8.61
CA ASN A 81 8.01 2.02 9.65
C ASN A 81 6.95 1.83 10.73
N SER A 82 5.69 1.59 10.34
CA SER A 82 4.62 1.34 11.31
C SER A 82 4.86 0.06 12.12
N PHE A 83 5.37 -1.00 11.48
CA PHE A 83 5.79 -2.22 12.17
C PHE A 83 6.88 -1.93 13.21
N MET A 84 7.92 -1.17 12.86
CA MET A 84 8.99 -0.83 13.80
C MET A 84 8.48 0.03 14.96
N LEU A 85 7.69 1.08 14.67
CA LEU A 85 7.06 1.92 15.70
C LEU A 85 6.15 1.10 16.63
N GLY A 86 5.42 0.14 16.06
CA GLY A 86 4.66 -0.85 16.79
C GLY A 86 5.57 -1.63 17.72
N ALA A 87 6.61 -2.29 17.22
CA ALA A 87 7.52 -3.07 18.05
C ALA A 87 8.16 -2.25 19.20
N GLN A 88 8.51 -0.98 18.95
CA GLN A 88 9.16 -0.08 19.92
C GLN A 88 8.24 0.45 21.01
N SER A 89 6.92 0.29 20.90
CA SER A 89 5.98 0.88 21.85
C SER A 89 5.71 0.03 23.09
N ILE A 90 6.29 -1.17 23.20
CA ILE A 90 6.21 -2.06 24.37
C ILE A 90 7.56 -2.60 24.80
#